data_AF-A0A842RUT9-F1
#
_entry.id   AF-A0A842RUT9-F1
#
_cell.length_a   1.000
_cell.length_b   1.000
_cell.length_c   1.000
_cell.angle_alpha   90.00
_cell.angle_beta   90.00
_cell.angle_gamma   90.00
#
_symmetry.space_group_name_H-M   'P 1'
#
loop_
_entity.id
_entity.type
_entity.pdbx_description
1 polymer ?
#
loop_
_entity_poly.entity_id
_entity_poly.type
_entity_poly.pdbx_seq_one_letter_code
_entity_poly.pdbx_strand_id
1 'polypeptide(L)'
;MFTKISEILNTFSSQWALILSNGKVVDTNADNALLRKMVKVLKTIINDIEIDNVFIVDKLIIFRISFSLFVFVYGNPSKKIVKEKFSRIASLYEETLQDQDNSLVSDSSEIEIKLIAFSMALNAGPTPIAHIPDDFEDDSVFKVCMKTMLLLQIESEGANKTMISFQPFIDLNSIGLICLFQIDDLDARGEAYDAAITVLIDYESRALLYDNYTYIEKVLIQSKNQILNEYDNNSKDYRGVLKDLRNRINHITLNDVEREDIRYDMIKQIKKLTNL
;
A
#
# COMPACT_ATOMS: atom_id res chain seq x y z
N MET A 1 18.30 -16.81 9.59
CA MET A 1 17.05 -17.28 8.98
C MET A 1 17.25 -18.42 7.99
N PHE A 2 17.88 -18.18 6.83
CA PHE A 2 17.98 -19.18 5.76
C PHE A 2 18.54 -20.52 6.23
N THR A 3 19.56 -20.53 7.10
CA THR A 3 20.10 -21.76 7.72
C THR A 3 19.04 -22.59 8.46
N LYS A 4 18.15 -21.96 9.24
CA LYS A 4 17.05 -22.65 9.95
C LYS A 4 15.99 -23.19 8.97
N ILE A 5 15.70 -22.44 7.91
CA ILE A 5 14.79 -22.89 6.84
C ILE A 5 15.40 -24.12 6.13
N SER A 6 16.69 -24.06 5.79
CA SER A 6 17.43 -25.16 5.17
C SER A 6 17.47 -26.41 6.04
N GLU A 7 17.63 -26.27 7.36
CA GLU A 7 17.50 -27.39 8.31
C GLU A 7 16.12 -28.06 8.25
N ILE A 8 15.05 -27.27 8.25
CA ILE A 8 13.69 -27.81 8.12
C ILE A 8 13.53 -28.52 6.78
N LEU A 9 13.99 -27.91 5.69
CA LEU A 9 13.89 -28.47 4.36
C LEU A 9 14.69 -29.77 4.21
N ASN A 10 15.87 -29.87 4.85
CA ASN A 10 16.66 -31.11 4.92
C ASN A 10 15.93 -32.24 5.67
N THR A 11 15.08 -31.92 6.65
CA THR A 11 14.19 -32.93 7.27
C THR A 11 12.97 -33.28 6.43
N PHE A 12 12.68 -32.48 5.40
CA PHE A 12 11.46 -32.56 4.62
C PHE A 12 11.65 -33.27 3.27
N SER A 13 12.76 -32.98 2.58
CA SER A 13 13.14 -33.66 1.34
C SER A 13 14.65 -33.68 1.13
N SER A 14 15.13 -34.69 0.40
CA SER A 14 16.51 -34.77 -0.09
C SER A 14 16.81 -33.77 -1.21
N GLN A 15 15.79 -33.16 -1.82
CA GLN A 15 15.96 -32.17 -2.90
C GLN A 15 15.01 -30.98 -2.72
N TRP A 16 15.58 -29.81 -2.51
CA TRP A 16 14.89 -28.54 -2.31
C TRP A 16 15.75 -27.36 -2.76
N ALA A 17 15.11 -26.22 -3.03
CA ALA A 17 15.76 -24.97 -3.34
C ALA A 17 14.97 -23.78 -2.77
N LEU A 18 15.70 -22.77 -2.30
CA LEU A 18 15.21 -21.45 -1.98
C LEU A 18 15.56 -20.53 -3.14
N ILE A 19 14.55 -19.98 -3.81
CA ILE A 19 14.71 -19.22 -5.05
C ILE A 19 13.99 -17.88 -4.92
N LEU A 20 14.65 -16.81 -5.32
CA LEU A 20 14.04 -15.48 -5.40
C LEU A 20 13.18 -15.33 -6.65
N SER A 21 12.23 -14.39 -6.64
CA SER A 21 11.38 -14.03 -7.79
C SER A 21 12.17 -13.72 -9.07
N ASN A 22 13.38 -13.15 -8.94
CA ASN A 22 14.28 -12.89 -10.05
C ASN A 22 15.06 -14.13 -10.57
N GLY A 23 14.82 -15.31 -9.99
CA GLY A 23 15.46 -16.57 -10.34
C GLY A 23 16.82 -16.81 -9.66
N LYS A 24 17.30 -15.90 -8.80
CA LYS A 24 18.51 -16.12 -8.00
C LYS A 24 18.26 -17.19 -6.94
N VAL A 25 19.17 -18.15 -6.84
CA VAL A 25 19.11 -19.21 -5.83
C VAL A 25 19.80 -18.72 -4.57
N VAL A 26 19.08 -18.78 -3.45
CA VAL A 26 19.57 -18.36 -2.12
C VAL A 26 20.30 -19.52 -1.47
N ASP A 27 19.69 -20.70 -1.48
CA ASP A 27 20.25 -21.93 -0.93
C ASP A 27 19.58 -23.14 -1.59
N THR A 28 20.25 -24.29 -1.62
CA THR A 28 19.70 -25.51 -2.23
C THR A 28 20.52 -26.75 -1.87
N ASN A 29 19.86 -27.90 -1.82
CA ASN A 29 20.51 -29.22 -1.88
C ASN A 29 20.14 -30.02 -3.15
N ALA A 30 19.42 -29.37 -4.09
CA ALA A 30 19.06 -29.97 -5.36
C ALA A 30 20.25 -30.00 -6.32
N ASP A 31 20.30 -31.01 -7.18
CA ASP A 31 21.30 -31.05 -8.24
C ASP A 31 21.06 -29.94 -9.29
N ASN A 32 22.10 -29.59 -10.03
CA ASN A 32 22.07 -28.52 -11.02
C ASN A 32 21.02 -28.75 -12.14
N ALA A 33 20.69 -29.99 -12.47
CA ALA A 33 19.73 -30.29 -13.52
C ALA A 33 18.29 -30.01 -13.05
N LEU A 34 17.96 -30.40 -11.82
CA LEU A 34 16.69 -30.10 -11.17
C LEU A 34 16.54 -28.61 -10.89
N LEU A 35 17.60 -27.94 -10.40
CA LEU A 35 17.59 -26.51 -10.11
C LEU A 35 17.23 -25.67 -11.35
N ARG A 36 17.81 -26.00 -12.51
CA ARG A 36 17.45 -25.35 -13.80
C ARG A 36 15.99 -25.53 -14.15
N LYS A 37 15.40 -26.69 -13.88
CA LYS A 37 13.96 -26.94 -14.10
C LYS A 37 13.12 -26.10 -13.14
N MET A 38 13.47 -26.04 -11.85
CA MET A 38 12.78 -25.23 -10.84
C MET A 38 12.76 -23.75 -11.22
N VAL A 39 13.91 -23.18 -11.61
CA VAL A 39 14.01 -21.77 -12.07
C VAL A 39 13.18 -21.53 -13.33
N LYS A 40 13.15 -22.48 -14.26
CA LYS A 40 12.31 -22.37 -15.47
C LYS A 40 10.83 -22.39 -15.13
N VAL A 41 10.41 -23.28 -14.23
CA VAL A 41 9.03 -23.38 -13.74
C VAL A 41 8.62 -22.09 -13.04
N LEU A 42 9.48 -21.55 -12.16
CA LEU A 42 9.22 -20.29 -11.46
C LEU A 42 8.84 -19.17 -12.42
N LYS A 43 9.60 -18.99 -13.50
CA LYS A 43 9.33 -17.94 -14.51
C LYS A 43 7.96 -18.03 -15.17
N THR A 44 7.39 -19.23 -15.23
CA THR A 44 6.05 -19.45 -15.82
C THR A 44 4.94 -19.16 -14.83
N ILE A 45 5.13 -19.51 -13.55
CA ILE A 45 4.04 -19.55 -12.55
C ILE A 45 4.12 -18.46 -11.48
N ILE A 46 5.11 -17.57 -11.55
CA ILE A 46 5.41 -16.60 -10.50
C ILE A 46 4.20 -15.70 -10.15
N ASN A 47 3.37 -15.39 -11.13
CA ASN A 47 2.17 -14.57 -10.97
C ASN A 47 0.93 -15.39 -10.58
N ASP A 48 1.00 -16.72 -10.68
CA ASP A 48 -0.14 -17.62 -10.46
C ASP A 48 -0.17 -18.20 -9.04
N ILE A 49 0.92 -18.06 -8.27
CA ILE A 49 1.01 -18.53 -6.89
C ILE A 49 0.84 -17.34 -5.94
N GLU A 50 -0.26 -17.31 -5.20
CA GLU A 50 -0.47 -16.37 -4.09
C GLU A 50 0.47 -16.67 -2.91
N ILE A 51 0.73 -15.67 -2.06
CA ILE A 51 1.53 -15.84 -0.84
C ILE A 51 0.84 -16.84 0.09
N ASP A 52 1.62 -17.62 0.83
CA ASP A 52 1.16 -18.68 1.75
C ASP A 52 0.39 -19.83 1.09
N ASN A 53 0.34 -19.87 -0.24
CA ASN A 53 -0.27 -20.95 -0.99
C ASN A 53 0.76 -21.98 -1.47
N VAL A 54 0.32 -23.24 -1.45
CA VAL A 54 1.08 -24.39 -1.92
C VAL A 54 0.61 -24.77 -3.31
N PHE A 55 1.54 -24.75 -4.26
CA PHE A 55 1.33 -25.19 -5.61
C PHE A 55 2.05 -26.52 -5.83
N ILE A 56 1.36 -27.50 -6.41
CA ILE A 56 1.91 -28.86 -6.60
C ILE A 56 1.77 -29.24 -8.07
N VAL A 57 2.90 -29.55 -8.70
CA VAL A 57 2.96 -30.07 -10.07
C VAL A 57 3.77 -31.35 -10.05
N ASP A 58 3.09 -32.48 -10.24
CA ASP A 58 3.69 -33.82 -10.13
C ASP A 58 4.42 -33.98 -8.77
N LYS A 59 5.74 -34.19 -8.77
CA LYS A 59 6.57 -34.30 -7.56
C LYS A 59 7.14 -32.97 -7.10
N LEU A 60 6.86 -31.86 -7.78
CA LEU A 60 7.38 -30.55 -7.44
C LEU A 60 6.35 -29.77 -6.63
N ILE A 61 6.72 -29.46 -5.40
CA ILE A 61 5.92 -28.69 -4.46
C ILE A 61 6.57 -27.32 -4.32
N ILE A 62 5.78 -26.28 -4.48
CA ILE A 62 6.22 -24.90 -4.51
C ILE A 62 5.40 -24.14 -3.49
N PHE A 63 6.08 -23.40 -2.63
CA PHE A 63 5.46 -22.58 -1.61
C PHE A 63 6.02 -21.18 -1.70
N ARG A 64 5.13 -20.20 -1.81
CA ARG A 64 5.51 -18.79 -1.87
C ARG A 64 5.50 -18.24 -0.44
N ILE A 65 6.70 -18.01 0.11
CA ILE A 65 6.84 -17.42 1.45
C ILE A 65 6.51 -15.93 1.41
N SER A 66 6.94 -15.23 0.35
CA SER A 66 6.73 -13.77 0.22
C SER A 66 6.65 -13.36 -1.25
N PHE A 67 6.49 -12.06 -1.51
CA PHE A 67 6.51 -11.52 -2.87
C PHE A 67 7.76 -11.93 -3.66
N SER A 68 8.90 -12.04 -2.97
CA SER A 68 10.20 -12.27 -3.59
C SER A 68 10.84 -13.62 -3.28
N LEU A 69 10.27 -14.46 -2.41
CA LEU A 69 10.92 -15.70 -1.94
C LEU A 69 10.02 -16.92 -2.10
N PHE A 70 10.59 -17.96 -2.72
CA PHE A 70 9.91 -19.22 -3.00
C PHE A 70 10.72 -20.41 -2.47
N VAL A 71 10.01 -21.39 -1.94
CA VAL A 71 10.51 -22.70 -1.53
C VAL A 71 10.09 -23.71 -2.58
N PHE A 72 11.06 -24.41 -3.14
CA PHE A 72 10.86 -25.54 -4.03
C PHE A 72 11.26 -26.80 -3.29
N VAL A 73 10.40 -27.81 -3.33
CA VAL A 73 10.66 -29.13 -2.76
C VAL A 73 10.28 -30.17 -3.79
N TYR A 74 11.21 -31.07 -4.08
CA TYR A 74 10.96 -32.17 -4.99
C TYR A 74 10.81 -33.47 -4.20
N GLY A 75 9.69 -34.16 -4.38
CA GLY A 75 9.37 -35.41 -3.68
C GLY A 75 7.87 -35.63 -3.54
N ASN A 76 7.50 -36.68 -2.82
CA ASN A 76 6.12 -37.04 -2.52
C ASN A 76 5.81 -37.04 -1.01
N PRO A 77 6.09 -35.95 -0.27
CA PRO A 77 5.70 -35.86 1.13
C PRO A 77 4.17 -35.85 1.27
N SER A 78 3.66 -36.38 2.39
CA SER A 78 2.22 -36.35 2.65
C SER A 78 1.72 -34.90 2.84
N LYS A 79 0.49 -34.60 2.42
CA LYS A 79 -0.11 -33.26 2.57
C LYS A 79 -0.03 -32.71 3.99
N LYS A 80 -0.13 -33.58 5.00
CA LYS A 80 -0.02 -33.20 6.42
C LYS A 80 1.39 -32.68 6.75
N ILE A 81 2.42 -33.38 6.30
CA ILE A 81 3.83 -32.98 6.51
C ILE A 81 4.13 -31.69 5.76
N VAL A 82 3.65 -31.55 4.52
CA VAL A 82 3.80 -30.33 3.72
C VAL A 82 3.26 -29.12 4.47
N LYS A 83 2.01 -29.20 4.95
CA LYS A 83 1.37 -28.11 5.67
C LYS A 83 2.12 -27.76 6.96
N GLU A 84 2.46 -28.76 7.77
CA GLU A 84 3.19 -28.56 9.02
C GLU A 84 4.54 -27.86 8.81
N LYS A 85 5.33 -28.33 7.82
CA LYS A 85 6.67 -27.81 7.56
C LYS A 85 6.62 -26.41 6.95
N PHE A 86 5.71 -26.15 6.01
CA PHE A 86 5.58 -24.83 5.41
C PHE A 86 5.00 -23.79 6.36
N SER A 87 4.02 -24.14 7.20
CA SER A 87 3.57 -23.25 8.28
C SER A 87 4.73 -22.90 9.21
N ARG A 88 5.59 -23.86 9.57
CA ARG A 88 6.78 -23.58 10.39
C ARG A 88 7.81 -22.70 9.68
N ILE A 89 7.99 -22.87 8.37
CA ILE A 89 8.89 -22.02 7.57
C ILE A 89 8.33 -20.59 7.47
N ALA A 90 7.03 -20.45 7.25
CA ALA A 90 6.34 -19.15 7.25
C ALA A 90 6.52 -18.46 8.61
N SER A 91 6.23 -19.15 9.72
CA SER A 91 6.43 -18.59 11.07
C SER A 91 7.89 -18.21 11.34
N LEU A 92 8.88 -19.00 10.91
CA LEU A 92 10.30 -18.61 11.08
C LEU A 92 10.70 -17.42 10.23
N TYR A 93 10.10 -17.28 9.04
CA TYR A 93 10.30 -16.12 8.19
C TYR A 93 9.65 -14.90 8.82
N GLU A 94 8.40 -15.01 9.31
CA GLU A 94 7.70 -13.97 10.07
C GLU A 94 8.46 -13.57 11.35
N GLU A 95 8.94 -14.53 12.14
CA GLU A 95 9.75 -14.27 13.34
C GLU A 95 11.08 -13.59 12.99
N THR A 96 11.73 -13.98 11.89
CA THR A 96 12.95 -13.28 11.45
C THR A 96 12.62 -11.88 10.97
N LEU A 97 11.52 -11.69 10.23
CA LEU A 97 11.08 -10.36 9.86
C LEU A 97 10.81 -9.54 11.13
N GLN A 98 10.12 -10.08 12.13
CA GLN A 98 9.90 -9.41 13.42
C GLN A 98 11.18 -9.14 14.21
N ASP A 99 12.17 -10.04 14.18
CA ASP A 99 13.46 -9.87 14.85
C ASP A 99 14.38 -8.89 14.10
N GLN A 100 14.30 -8.87 12.77
CA GLN A 100 14.90 -7.85 11.92
C GLN A 100 14.20 -6.51 12.14
N ASP A 101 12.88 -6.48 12.22
CA ASP A 101 12.08 -5.30 12.54
C ASP A 101 12.44 -4.77 13.92
N ASN A 102 12.61 -5.63 14.94
CA ASN A 102 13.03 -5.27 16.30
C ASN A 102 14.50 -4.81 16.41
N SER A 103 15.37 -5.23 15.49
CA SER A 103 16.76 -4.77 15.41
C SER A 103 16.96 -3.61 14.42
N LEU A 104 15.95 -3.29 13.61
CA LEU A 104 15.85 -2.17 12.68
C LEU A 104 14.96 -1.03 13.22
N VAL A 105 14.47 -1.11 14.47
CA VAL A 105 13.77 0.00 15.20
C VAL A 105 14.65 1.25 15.39
N SER A 106 15.82 1.34 14.76
CA SER A 106 16.57 2.59 14.67
C SER A 106 16.41 3.35 13.36
N ASP A 107 15.82 2.78 12.30
CA ASP A 107 15.54 3.52 11.05
C ASP A 107 14.23 3.01 10.40
N SER A 108 13.09 3.39 10.97
CA SER A 108 11.82 3.38 10.24
C SER A 108 11.95 4.34 9.06
N SER A 109 11.76 3.88 7.83
CA SER A 109 11.46 4.78 6.72
C SER A 109 10.02 5.28 6.90
N GLU A 110 9.79 6.12 7.91
CA GLU A 110 8.56 6.87 8.05
C GLU A 110 8.33 7.67 6.78
N ILE A 111 7.09 7.69 6.30
CA ILE A 111 6.71 8.60 5.24
C ILE A 111 6.85 10.02 5.78
N GLU A 112 7.89 10.74 5.35
CA GLU A 112 8.08 12.12 5.75
C GLU A 112 7.04 13.02 5.07
N ILE A 113 5.98 13.33 5.79
CA ILE A 113 4.96 14.29 5.37
C ILE A 113 5.46 15.70 5.65
N LYS A 114 5.71 16.46 4.58
CA LYS A 114 6.16 17.86 4.65
C LYS A 114 5.01 18.83 4.91
N LEU A 115 3.87 18.61 4.26
CA LEU A 115 2.69 19.48 4.35
C LEU A 115 1.41 18.67 4.20
N ILE A 116 0.38 18.99 4.96
CA ILE A 116 -1.00 18.65 4.63
C ILE A 116 -1.80 19.93 4.58
N ALA A 117 -2.52 20.17 3.48
CA ALA A 117 -3.33 21.35 3.29
C ALA A 117 -4.75 20.97 2.85
N PHE A 118 -5.73 21.63 3.46
CA PHE A 118 -7.11 21.68 2.99
C PHE A 118 -7.35 23.04 2.32
N SER A 119 -7.91 23.02 1.12
CA SER A 119 -8.19 24.23 0.34
C SER A 119 -9.54 24.17 -0.35
N MET A 120 -10.12 25.35 -0.60
CA MET A 120 -11.39 25.53 -1.30
C MET A 120 -11.27 26.59 -2.38
N ALA A 121 -11.95 26.40 -3.50
CA ALA A 121 -12.08 27.39 -4.56
C ALA A 121 -13.15 28.42 -4.18
N LEU A 122 -12.76 29.44 -3.42
CA LEU A 122 -13.64 30.54 -3.03
C LEU A 122 -13.72 31.61 -4.14
N ASN A 123 -14.49 32.67 -3.91
CA ASN A 123 -14.67 33.76 -4.89
C ASN A 123 -13.36 34.43 -5.34
N ALA A 124 -12.33 34.44 -4.51
CA ALA A 124 -11.01 34.98 -4.84
C ALA A 124 -10.10 33.97 -5.56
N GLY A 125 -10.53 32.71 -5.69
CA GLY A 125 -9.75 31.59 -6.21
C GLY A 125 -9.41 30.53 -5.16
N PRO A 126 -8.55 29.57 -5.51
CA PRO A 126 -8.05 28.55 -4.58
C PRO A 126 -7.47 29.18 -3.31
N THR A 127 -8.09 28.91 -2.19
CA THR A 127 -7.75 29.50 -0.89
C THR A 127 -7.40 28.39 0.10
N PRO A 128 -6.24 28.44 0.77
CA PRO A 128 -5.93 27.53 1.86
C PRO A 128 -6.86 27.82 3.06
N ILE A 129 -7.54 26.79 3.55
CA ILE A 129 -8.46 26.88 4.69
C ILE A 129 -7.78 26.42 5.98
N ALA A 130 -6.97 25.36 5.89
CA ALA A 130 -6.18 24.84 6.99
C ALA A 130 -4.94 24.12 6.46
N HIS A 131 -3.84 24.15 7.20
CA HIS A 131 -2.67 23.32 6.91
C HIS A 131 -1.94 22.91 8.18
N ILE A 132 -1.07 21.90 8.04
CA ILE A 132 -0.08 21.48 9.03
C ILE A 132 1.24 21.11 8.31
N PRO A 133 2.42 21.40 8.90
CA PRO A 133 2.59 22.14 10.14
C PRO A 133 2.31 23.65 9.98
N ASP A 134 2.22 24.37 11.10
CA ASP A 134 1.78 25.77 11.15
C ASP A 134 2.85 26.75 10.69
N ASP A 135 4.10 26.33 10.83
CA ASP A 135 5.30 27.09 10.47
C ASP A 135 5.73 26.86 9.02
N PHE A 136 4.91 26.15 8.23
CA PHE A 136 5.14 26.03 6.79
C PHE A 136 4.94 27.39 6.12
N GLU A 137 5.84 27.75 5.19
CA GLU A 137 5.83 29.05 4.54
C GLU A 137 4.52 29.31 3.77
N ASP A 138 3.81 30.39 4.12
CA ASP A 138 2.49 30.76 3.56
C ASP A 138 2.49 30.82 2.02
N ASP A 139 3.52 31.41 1.42
CA ASP A 139 3.68 31.50 -0.04
C ASP A 139 3.76 30.10 -0.68
N SER A 140 4.43 29.16 0.00
CA SER A 140 4.55 27.78 -0.44
C SER A 140 3.24 27.02 -0.27
N VAL A 141 2.51 27.21 0.85
CA VAL A 141 1.16 26.66 1.04
C VAL A 141 0.23 27.13 -0.07
N PHE A 142 0.22 28.44 -0.34
CA PHE A 142 -0.62 29.03 -1.38
C PHE A 142 -0.32 28.45 -2.77
N LYS A 143 0.96 28.36 -3.16
CA LYS A 143 1.37 27.73 -4.43
C LYS A 143 0.92 26.28 -4.53
N VAL A 144 0.97 25.53 -3.42
CA VAL A 144 0.54 24.14 -3.38
C VAL A 144 -0.97 24.04 -3.65
N CYS A 145 -1.78 24.79 -2.90
CA CYS A 145 -3.23 24.82 -3.09
C CYS A 145 -3.63 25.28 -4.49
N MET A 146 -2.97 26.31 -5.03
CA MET A 146 -3.19 26.78 -6.40
C MET A 146 -2.91 25.69 -7.43
N LYS A 147 -1.73 25.05 -7.35
CA LYS A 147 -1.36 23.99 -8.29
C LYS A 147 -2.28 22.78 -8.21
N THR A 148 -2.70 22.40 -7.01
CA THR A 148 -3.68 21.33 -6.80
C THR A 148 -5.00 21.63 -7.51
N MET A 149 -5.56 22.83 -7.32
CA MET A 149 -6.86 23.17 -7.91
C MET A 149 -6.82 23.34 -9.43
N LEU A 150 -5.65 23.65 -10.01
CA LEU A 150 -5.48 23.69 -11.46
C LEU A 150 -5.72 22.33 -12.14
N LEU A 151 -5.73 21.22 -11.39
CA LEU A 151 -6.14 19.91 -11.93
C LEU A 151 -7.58 19.91 -12.47
N LEU A 152 -8.45 20.78 -11.94
CA LEU A 152 -9.84 20.89 -12.38
C LEU A 152 -10.02 21.83 -13.59
N GLN A 153 -8.94 22.43 -14.12
CA GLN A 153 -9.04 23.47 -15.16
C GLN A 153 -9.71 22.98 -16.46
N ILE A 154 -9.66 21.68 -16.74
CA ILE A 154 -10.29 21.06 -17.91
C ILE A 154 -11.67 20.45 -17.63
N GLU A 155 -12.07 20.39 -16.35
CA GLU A 155 -13.33 19.79 -15.93
C GLU A 155 -14.46 20.82 -16.02
N SER A 156 -15.45 20.55 -16.87
CA SER A 156 -16.57 21.48 -17.10
C SER A 156 -17.52 21.61 -15.91
N GLU A 157 -17.50 20.63 -15.00
CA GLU A 157 -18.39 20.54 -13.83
C GLU A 157 -17.61 20.56 -12.50
N GLY A 158 -16.31 20.89 -12.54
CA GLY A 158 -15.45 20.85 -11.36
C GLY A 158 -15.27 19.43 -10.81
N ALA A 159 -15.07 19.31 -9.49
CA ALA A 159 -14.87 18.03 -8.80
C ALA A 159 -16.20 17.30 -8.48
N ASN A 160 -17.09 17.17 -9.47
CA ASN A 160 -18.41 16.51 -9.35
C ASN A 160 -18.33 15.04 -8.87
N LYS A 161 -17.14 14.45 -8.97
CA LYS A 161 -16.78 13.15 -8.39
C LYS A 161 -15.50 13.32 -7.61
N THR A 162 -15.43 12.59 -6.49
CA THR A 162 -14.17 12.53 -5.74
C THR A 162 -13.09 11.91 -6.61
N MET A 163 -11.98 12.61 -6.75
CA MET A 163 -10.82 12.19 -7.54
C MET A 163 -9.59 12.14 -6.65
N ILE A 164 -8.82 11.07 -6.76
CA ILE A 164 -7.50 10.97 -6.13
C ILE A 164 -6.44 11.00 -7.22
N SER A 165 -5.39 11.79 -7.00
CA SER A 165 -4.28 11.90 -7.94
C SER A 165 -2.94 12.04 -7.25
N PHE A 166 -1.88 11.65 -7.97
CA PHE A 166 -0.51 11.86 -7.58
C PHE A 166 0.10 12.92 -8.49
N GLN A 167 0.57 14.03 -7.92
CA GLN A 167 1.15 15.11 -8.71
C GLN A 167 2.54 15.48 -8.21
N PRO A 168 3.58 15.50 -9.06
CA PRO A 168 4.89 15.99 -8.66
C PRO A 168 4.91 17.49 -8.37
N PHE A 169 5.54 17.87 -7.27
CA PHE A 169 5.91 19.24 -6.89
C PHE A 169 7.44 19.36 -6.94
N ILE A 170 7.95 19.55 -8.17
CA ILE A 170 9.40 19.50 -8.47
C ILE A 170 10.18 20.51 -7.64
N ASP A 171 9.71 21.75 -7.55
CA ASP A 171 10.38 22.82 -6.78
C ASP A 171 10.47 22.52 -5.28
N LEU A 172 9.60 21.65 -4.77
CA LEU A 172 9.56 21.23 -3.36
C LEU A 172 10.22 19.87 -3.12
N ASN A 173 10.78 19.24 -4.17
CA ASN A 173 11.24 17.86 -4.16
C ASN A 173 10.23 16.91 -3.51
N SER A 174 8.98 17.02 -3.93
CA SER A 174 7.86 16.31 -3.30
C SER A 174 6.89 15.72 -4.31
N ILE A 175 6.15 14.73 -3.87
CA ILE A 175 4.95 14.22 -4.54
C ILE A 175 3.73 14.56 -3.69
N GLY A 176 2.69 15.09 -4.34
CA GLY A 176 1.43 15.41 -3.72
C GLY A 176 0.43 14.27 -3.89
N LEU A 177 -0.10 13.77 -2.78
CA LEU A 177 -1.36 13.01 -2.75
C LEU A 177 -2.50 14.01 -2.71
N ILE A 178 -3.31 14.03 -3.74
CA ILE A 178 -4.38 15.01 -3.90
C ILE A 178 -5.71 14.27 -3.89
N CYS A 179 -6.62 14.68 -3.01
CA CYS A 179 -8.02 14.27 -3.00
C CYS A 179 -8.88 15.49 -3.32
N LEU A 180 -9.46 15.54 -4.52
CA LEU A 180 -10.38 16.57 -4.98
C LEU A 180 -11.83 16.13 -4.75
N PHE A 181 -12.68 17.04 -4.29
CA PHE A 181 -14.09 16.79 -4.00
C PHE A 181 -14.88 18.10 -4.00
N GLN A 182 -16.21 18.00 -3.89
CA GLN A 182 -17.10 19.14 -3.75
C GLN A 182 -17.69 19.23 -2.35
N ILE A 183 -17.98 20.45 -1.95
CA ILE A 183 -18.71 20.79 -0.73
C ILE A 183 -19.96 21.55 -1.17
N ASP A 184 -21.14 20.98 -0.93
CA ASP A 184 -22.41 21.62 -1.28
C ASP A 184 -22.63 22.86 -0.41
N ASP A 185 -22.92 23.99 -1.05
CA ASP A 185 -23.16 25.25 -0.36
C ASP A 185 -24.05 26.15 -1.22
N LEU A 186 -25.23 26.50 -0.70
CA LEU A 186 -26.22 27.32 -1.42
C LEU A 186 -25.75 28.76 -1.71
N ASP A 187 -24.79 29.26 -0.95
CA ASP A 187 -24.19 30.58 -1.16
C ASP A 187 -23.03 30.54 -2.17
N ALA A 188 -22.60 29.35 -2.59
CA ALA A 188 -21.57 29.16 -3.61
C ALA A 188 -22.09 29.34 -5.04
N ARG A 189 -21.20 29.76 -5.94
CA ARG A 189 -21.52 29.81 -7.38
C ARG A 189 -21.67 28.38 -7.91
N GLY A 190 -22.87 28.03 -8.37
CA GLY A 190 -23.17 26.67 -8.82
C GLY A 190 -23.55 25.73 -7.67
N GLU A 191 -23.90 26.28 -6.51
CA GLU A 191 -24.39 25.55 -5.32
C GLU A 191 -23.37 24.59 -4.69
N ALA A 192 -22.09 24.69 -5.06
CA ALA A 192 -20.99 23.94 -4.46
C ALA A 192 -19.64 24.68 -4.57
N TYR A 193 -18.73 24.38 -3.66
CA TYR A 193 -17.31 24.73 -3.74
C TYR A 193 -16.48 23.51 -4.14
N ASP A 194 -15.55 23.69 -5.08
CA ASP A 194 -14.48 22.72 -5.30
C ASP A 194 -13.49 22.77 -4.13
N ALA A 195 -13.08 21.61 -3.65
CA ALA A 195 -12.30 21.43 -2.44
C ALA A 195 -11.20 20.38 -2.66
N ALA A 196 -10.11 20.52 -1.91
CA ALA A 196 -8.98 19.61 -2.01
C ALA A 196 -8.28 19.38 -0.67
N ILE A 197 -7.92 18.12 -0.40
CA ILE A 197 -6.88 17.76 0.55
C ILE A 197 -5.61 17.46 -0.25
N THR A 198 -4.49 18.11 0.08
CA THR A 198 -3.17 17.84 -0.50
C THR A 198 -2.21 17.40 0.59
N VAL A 199 -1.57 16.25 0.43
CA VAL A 199 -0.49 15.74 1.30
C VAL A 199 0.80 15.76 0.50
N LEU A 200 1.75 16.62 0.88
CA LEU A 200 3.10 16.62 0.30
C LEU A 200 4.01 15.69 1.07
N ILE A 201 4.64 14.80 0.31
CA ILE A 201 5.52 13.76 0.81
C ILE A 201 6.84 13.89 0.06
N ASP A 202 7.95 13.50 0.69
CA ASP A 202 9.23 13.46 -0.02
C ASP A 202 9.13 12.60 -1.29
N TYR A 203 9.71 13.09 -2.39
CA TYR A 203 9.70 12.40 -3.67
C TYR A 203 10.44 11.05 -3.63
N GLU A 204 11.39 10.87 -2.70
CA GLU A 204 12.08 9.60 -2.48
C GLU A 204 11.14 8.49 -2.01
N SER A 205 10.09 8.83 -1.24
CA SER A 205 9.10 7.88 -0.72
C SER A 205 8.03 7.45 -1.72
N ARG A 206 8.09 7.91 -2.99
CA ARG A 206 7.03 7.66 -3.99
C ARG A 206 6.70 6.19 -4.24
N ALA A 207 7.69 5.29 -4.15
CA ALA A 207 7.47 3.86 -4.35
C ALA A 207 6.53 3.30 -3.26
N LEU A 208 6.81 3.65 -2.00
CA LEU A 208 5.98 3.25 -0.86
C LEU A 208 4.54 3.77 -0.97
N LEU A 209 4.36 4.97 -1.54
CA LEU A 209 3.03 5.52 -1.80
C LEU A 209 2.25 4.75 -2.85
N TYR A 210 2.90 4.38 -3.96
CA TYR A 210 2.25 3.60 -5.01
C TYR A 210 1.89 2.20 -4.52
N ASP A 211 2.76 1.58 -3.73
CA ASP A 211 2.53 0.25 -3.16
C ASP A 211 1.37 0.24 -2.14
N ASN A 212 1.06 1.39 -1.52
CA ASN A 212 0.00 1.54 -0.52
C ASN A 212 -1.22 2.34 -1.01
N TYR A 213 -1.43 2.46 -2.33
CA TYR A 213 -2.48 3.29 -2.92
C TYR A 213 -3.87 3.05 -2.31
N THR A 214 -4.31 1.79 -2.20
CA THR A 214 -5.66 1.45 -1.72
C THR A 214 -5.90 1.93 -0.29
N TYR A 215 -4.90 1.77 0.59
CA TYR A 215 -4.97 2.25 1.97
C TYR A 215 -5.01 3.79 2.01
N ILE A 216 -4.12 4.43 1.25
CA ILE A 216 -4.06 5.89 1.13
C ILE A 216 -5.39 6.45 0.63
N GLU A 217 -5.98 5.85 -0.39
CA GLU A 217 -7.28 6.21 -0.93
C GLU A 217 -8.36 6.13 0.17
N LYS A 218 -8.46 5.01 0.88
CA LYS A 218 -9.41 4.84 1.99
C LYS A 218 -9.24 5.93 3.05
N VAL A 219 -8.01 6.21 3.46
CA VAL A 219 -7.69 7.23 4.48
C VAL A 219 -8.04 8.65 4.00
N LEU A 220 -7.77 8.97 2.73
CA LEU A 220 -8.12 10.26 2.14
C LEU A 220 -9.64 10.43 2.03
N ILE A 221 -10.38 9.39 1.63
CA ILE A 221 -11.84 9.41 1.56
C ILE A 221 -12.46 9.57 2.95
N GLN A 222 -11.92 8.88 3.96
CA GLN A 222 -12.37 9.04 5.35
C GLN A 222 -12.14 10.48 5.84
N SER A 223 -10.97 11.04 5.56
CA SER A 223 -10.62 12.42 5.94
C SER A 223 -11.50 13.44 5.23
N LYS A 224 -11.80 13.22 3.94
CA LYS A 224 -12.77 14.01 3.18
C LYS A 224 -14.14 14.01 3.88
N ASN A 225 -14.67 12.84 4.22
CA ASN A 225 -15.97 12.74 4.88
C ASN A 225 -15.98 13.43 6.25
N GLN A 226 -14.87 13.37 6.99
CA GLN A 226 -14.70 14.13 8.22
C GLN A 226 -14.75 15.65 7.96
N ILE A 227 -14.05 16.15 6.93
CA ILE A 227 -14.11 17.58 6.54
C ILE A 227 -15.55 18.01 6.19
N LEU A 228 -16.29 17.19 5.43
CA LEU A 228 -17.69 17.49 5.09
C LEU A 228 -18.54 17.59 6.36
N ASN A 229 -18.40 16.64 7.29
CA ASN A 229 -19.11 16.69 8.57
C ASN A 229 -18.74 17.95 9.39
N GLU A 230 -17.47 18.35 9.40
CA GLU A 230 -17.03 19.58 10.09
C GLU A 230 -17.59 20.85 9.44
N TYR A 231 -17.79 20.83 8.12
CA TYR A 231 -18.44 21.89 7.36
C TYR A 231 -19.92 22.00 7.71
N ASP A 232 -20.67 20.90 7.58
CA ASP A 232 -22.12 20.83 7.82
C ASP A 232 -22.49 21.20 9.27
N ASN A 233 -21.66 20.79 10.23
CA ASN A 233 -21.88 21.08 11.66
C ASN A 233 -21.36 22.45 12.11
N ASN A 234 -20.77 23.25 11.21
CA ASN A 234 -20.13 24.53 11.53
C ASN A 234 -19.07 24.48 12.65
N SER A 235 -18.54 23.30 12.98
CA SER A 235 -17.48 23.12 14.00
C SER A 235 -16.11 23.59 13.49
N LYS A 236 -15.86 23.45 12.18
CA LYS A 236 -14.66 23.94 11.49
C LYS A 236 -13.34 23.40 12.08
N ASP A 237 -13.33 22.24 12.74
CA ASP A 237 -12.10 21.60 13.23
C ASP A 237 -11.38 20.82 12.11
N TYR A 238 -11.09 21.52 11.00
CA TYR A 238 -10.35 20.91 9.89
C TYR A 238 -8.94 20.50 10.32
N ARG A 239 -8.35 21.21 11.29
CA ARG A 239 -6.98 20.94 11.75
C ARG A 239 -6.90 19.64 12.56
N GLY A 240 -7.90 19.31 13.37
CA GLY A 240 -8.04 18.01 13.99
C GLY A 240 -8.06 16.89 12.95
N VAL A 241 -8.84 17.05 11.89
CA VAL A 241 -8.91 16.10 10.77
C VAL A 241 -7.56 15.95 10.05
N LEU A 242 -6.86 17.05 9.78
CA LEU A 242 -5.54 16.99 9.12
C LEU A 242 -4.49 16.29 10.00
N LYS A 243 -4.53 16.48 11.33
CA LYS A 243 -3.63 15.78 12.25
C LYS A 243 -3.91 14.28 12.29
N ASP A 244 -5.19 13.89 12.32
CA ASP A 244 -5.61 12.48 12.24
C ASP A 244 -5.15 11.84 10.92
N LEU A 245 -5.33 12.54 9.80
CA LEU A 245 -4.80 12.14 8.49
C LEU A 245 -3.28 11.96 8.51
N ARG A 246 -2.53 12.93 9.05
CA ARG A 246 -1.07 12.84 9.18
C ARG A 246 -0.66 11.60 9.96
N ASN A 247 -1.30 11.35 11.10
CA ASN A 247 -1.03 10.17 11.90
C ASN A 247 -1.30 8.90 11.11
N ARG A 248 -2.45 8.76 10.44
CA ARG A 248 -2.76 7.57 9.64
C ARG A 248 -1.76 7.32 8.51
N ILE A 249 -1.31 8.37 7.81
CA ILE A 249 -0.32 8.22 6.72
C ILE A 249 1.09 7.96 7.25
N ASN A 250 1.51 8.61 8.35
CA ASN A 250 2.83 8.39 8.95
C ASN A 250 3.07 6.95 9.40
N HIS A 251 1.99 6.22 9.75
CA HIS A 251 2.08 4.83 10.19
C HIS A 251 2.01 3.83 9.03
N ILE A 252 1.99 4.28 7.76
CA ILE A 252 2.06 3.38 6.62
C ILE A 252 3.42 2.70 6.64
N THR A 253 3.39 1.40 6.95
CA THR A 253 4.55 0.53 6.81
C THR A 253 4.41 -0.31 5.54
N LEU A 254 5.51 -0.90 5.07
CA LEU A 254 5.49 -1.89 3.98
C LEU A 254 4.54 -3.09 4.25
N ASN A 255 4.01 -3.21 5.48
CA ASN A 255 3.20 -4.32 5.98
C ASN A 255 1.70 -4.01 6.12
N ASP A 256 1.21 -2.77 5.86
CA ASP A 256 -0.24 -2.49 5.85
C ASP A 256 -0.93 -2.98 4.56
N VAL A 257 -0.12 -3.47 3.63
CA VAL A 257 -0.51 -4.21 2.44
C VAL A 257 -1.15 -5.55 2.87
N GLU A 258 -2.44 -5.70 2.60
CA GLU A 258 -3.24 -6.94 2.68
C GLU A 258 -3.77 -7.41 4.05
N ARG A 259 -4.76 -6.73 4.65
CA ARG A 259 -5.73 -7.45 5.54
C ARG A 259 -7.22 -7.14 5.41
N GLU A 260 -7.67 -6.06 4.77
CA GLU A 260 -9.11 -5.71 4.83
C GLU A 260 -9.94 -5.85 3.53
N ASP A 261 -9.43 -5.57 2.33
CA ASP A 261 -10.35 -5.42 1.17
C ASP A 261 -10.55 -6.67 0.29
N ILE A 262 -9.66 -7.67 0.34
CA ILE A 262 -9.83 -8.88 -0.47
C ILE A 262 -10.94 -9.80 0.09
N ARG A 263 -11.10 -9.88 1.42
CA ARG A 263 -12.14 -10.73 2.03
C ARG A 263 -13.55 -10.20 1.80
N TYR A 264 -13.76 -8.90 1.85
CA TYR A 264 -15.12 -8.34 1.79
C TYR A 264 -15.73 -8.47 0.39
N ASP A 265 -14.94 -8.18 -0.65
CA ASP A 265 -15.38 -8.35 -2.03
C ASP A 265 -15.42 -9.81 -2.48
N MET A 266 -14.51 -10.68 -2.02
CA MET A 266 -14.61 -12.12 -2.27
C MET A 266 -15.84 -12.74 -1.59
N ILE A 267 -16.16 -12.37 -0.35
CA ILE A 267 -17.36 -12.88 0.35
C ILE A 267 -18.64 -12.38 -0.34
N LYS A 268 -18.64 -11.15 -0.87
CA LYS A 268 -19.77 -10.58 -1.61
C LYS A 268 -19.98 -11.26 -2.96
N GLN A 269 -18.91 -11.63 -3.67
CA GLN A 269 -19.01 -12.39 -4.92
C GLN A 269 -19.39 -13.86 -4.69
N ILE A 270 -18.87 -14.50 -3.64
CA ILE A 270 -19.25 -15.87 -3.24
C ILE A 270 -20.74 -15.93 -2.86
N LYS A 271 -21.28 -14.94 -2.14
CA LYS A 271 -22.72 -14.84 -1.81
C LYS A 271 -23.63 -14.62 -3.03
N LYS A 272 -23.12 -13.99 -4.09
CA LYS A 272 -23.84 -13.88 -5.38
C LYS A 272 -23.82 -15.18 -6.17
N LEU A 273 -22.75 -15.97 -6.07
CA LEU A 273 -22.60 -17.26 -6.76
C LEU A 273 -23.31 -18.42 -6.06
N THR A 274 -23.66 -18.29 -4.78
CA THR A 274 -24.37 -19.32 -4.00
C THR A 274 -25.88 -19.11 -3.88
N ASN A 275 -26.41 -18.01 -4.42
CA ASN A 275 -27.85 -17.73 -4.49
C ASN A 275 -28.42 -17.84 -5.93
N LEU A 276 -27.77 -18.63 -6.79
CA LEU A 276 -28.26 -19.16 -8.07
C LEU A 276 -28.14 -20.69 -8.03
#